data_AF-A0A849GFV4-F1
#
_entry.id   AF-A0A849GFV4-F1
#
_cell.length_a   1.000
_cell.length_b   1.000
_cell.length_c   1.000
_cell.angle_alpha   90.00
_cell.angle_beta   90.00
_cell.angle_gamma   90.00
#
_symmetry.space_group_name_H-M   'P 1'
#
loop_
_entity.id
_entity.type
_entity.pdbx_description
1 polymer ?
#
loop_
_entity_poly.entity_id
_entity_poly.type
_entity_poly.pdbx_seq_one_letter_code
_entity_poly.pdbx_strand_id
1 'polypeptide(L)'
;MRRRRRNIEAFSLSFLDCISCGFGAILLLLVLSKIYEPTVIEKTEEDLDALIALLQEELFEIRGDTTVLNRELSIRRQETTETKLTLAQLQRELDTVQGQFELVTQEEPDMEVDEGELEAARQRLTAEMRRLRPNFRRAPDDSIGGIPVDSEYIIFVIDTSGSMQAKWDWAEQKLGEVLDVYPRVKGLQIMNDNGRFMFEQHGRSWLPDTPQLRQSIKNTMRQWAPFSDSDPSDGIAYAIQTFWAPDKKISIYVFGDEFQGQSMEAVLRDIDGINVEDEDGDRLVRIHAVGFPYNFSGNSIPQSSQRFAGLMRLLCDRNGGTFVALTMKDR
;
A
#
# COMPACT_ATOMS: atom_id res chain seq x y z
N MET A 1 74.37 -95.10 59.99
CA MET A 1 75.23 -93.89 60.10
C MET A 1 74.91 -92.94 58.94
N ARG A 2 74.59 -91.68 59.30
CA ARG A 2 74.82 -90.41 58.56
C ARG A 2 74.14 -90.18 57.18
N ARG A 3 73.32 -89.11 57.17
CA ARG A 3 72.50 -88.52 56.10
C ARG A 3 73.35 -87.91 54.96
N ARG A 4 72.93 -88.07 53.70
CA ARG A 4 73.32 -87.17 52.59
C ARG A 4 72.05 -86.54 52.01
N ARG A 5 71.85 -85.24 52.26
CA ARG A 5 70.89 -84.41 51.54
C ARG A 5 71.30 -84.41 50.07
N ARG A 6 70.41 -84.80 49.15
CA ARG A 6 70.49 -84.42 47.74
C ARG A 6 69.45 -83.34 47.50
N ASN A 7 69.92 -82.25 46.89
CA ASN A 7 69.15 -81.06 46.57
C ASN A 7 67.86 -81.44 45.85
N ILE A 8 66.72 -80.95 46.33
CA ILE A 8 65.54 -80.78 45.50
C ILE A 8 65.95 -79.70 44.50
N GLU A 9 66.34 -80.10 43.29
CA GLU A 9 66.43 -79.16 42.19
C GLU A 9 65.04 -78.54 42.05
N ALA A 10 64.95 -77.22 42.23
CA ALA A 10 63.71 -76.44 42.23
C ALA A 10 62.99 -76.44 40.86
N PHE A 11 63.44 -77.28 39.92
CA PHE A 11 62.86 -77.55 38.63
C PHE A 11 62.75 -79.07 38.45
N SER A 12 61.77 -79.67 39.12
CA SER A 12 61.34 -81.04 38.81
C SER A 12 60.38 -81.03 37.63
N LEU A 13 60.37 -82.11 36.83
CA LEU A 13 59.53 -82.26 35.62
C LEU A 13 58.06 -81.83 35.85
N SER A 14 57.53 -82.08 37.04
CA SER A 14 56.17 -81.75 37.46
C SER A 14 55.87 -80.25 37.62
N PHE A 15 56.89 -79.40 37.84
CA PHE A 15 56.71 -77.94 37.87
C PHE A 15 56.53 -77.37 36.45
N LEU A 16 57.24 -77.93 35.47
CA LEU A 16 57.12 -77.56 34.07
C LEU A 16 55.76 -77.97 33.49
N ASP A 17 55.23 -79.13 33.89
CA ASP A 17 53.87 -79.58 33.50
C ASP A 17 52.77 -78.69 34.11
N CYS A 18 52.94 -78.24 35.36
CA CYS A 18 51.94 -77.38 36.00
C CYS A 18 51.93 -75.95 35.41
N ILE A 19 53.11 -75.38 35.11
CA ILE A 19 53.20 -74.08 34.44
C ILE A 19 52.72 -74.16 32.99
N SER A 20 53.07 -75.22 32.25
CA SER A 20 52.60 -75.36 30.86
C SER A 20 51.08 -75.58 30.77
N CYS A 21 50.49 -76.34 31.70
CA CYS A 21 49.03 -76.48 31.79
C CYS A 21 48.35 -75.17 32.20
N GLY A 22 48.87 -74.46 33.21
CA GLY A 22 48.33 -73.16 33.64
C GLY A 22 48.44 -72.09 32.56
N PHE A 23 49.58 -72.03 31.87
CA PHE A 23 49.79 -71.10 30.76
C PHE A 23 48.92 -71.45 29.55
N GLY A 24 48.72 -72.73 29.26
CA GLY A 24 47.79 -73.21 28.23
C GLY A 24 46.34 -72.83 28.54
N ALA A 25 45.90 -72.95 29.80
CA ALA A 25 44.55 -72.56 30.21
C ALA A 25 44.32 -71.05 30.11
N ILE A 26 45.32 -70.24 30.48
CA ILE A 26 45.26 -68.78 30.33
C ILE A 26 45.25 -68.38 28.84
N LEU A 27 46.07 -69.02 28.00
CA LEU A 27 46.05 -68.80 26.56
C LEU A 27 44.69 -69.16 25.94
N LEU A 28 44.09 -70.29 26.33
CA LEU A 28 42.77 -70.69 25.86
C LEU A 28 41.68 -69.71 26.30
N LEU A 29 41.71 -69.23 27.54
CA LEU A 29 40.78 -68.21 28.03
C LEU A 29 40.95 -66.88 27.28
N LEU A 30 42.19 -66.47 26.99
CA LEU A 30 42.47 -65.26 26.22
C LEU A 30 41.94 -65.37 24.79
N VAL A 31 42.18 -66.51 24.14
CA VAL A 31 41.72 -66.78 22.77
C VAL A 31 40.18 -66.84 22.73
N LEU A 32 39.53 -67.54 23.66
CA LEU A 32 38.06 -67.60 23.73
C LEU A 32 37.42 -66.25 24.03
N SER A 33 38.01 -65.45 24.92
CA SER A 33 37.54 -64.09 25.23
C SER A 33 37.61 -63.17 24.01
N LYS A 34 38.71 -63.23 23.24
CA LYS A 34 38.88 -62.47 22.00
C LYS A 34 37.92 -62.88 20.87
N ILE A 35 37.38 -64.09 20.91
CA ILE A 35 36.46 -64.63 19.88
C ILE A 35 34.98 -64.34 20.22
N TYR A 36 34.64 -63.92 21.45
CA TYR A 36 33.25 -63.67 21.87
C TYR A 36 32.80 -62.20 21.79
N GLU A 37 33.67 -61.28 21.36
CA GLU A 37 33.33 -59.89 21.01
C GLU A 37 32.68 -59.63 19.62
N PRO A 38 32.53 -60.58 18.65
CA PRO A 38 32.12 -60.21 17.29
C PRO A 38 30.65 -59.81 17.19
N THR A 39 29.75 -60.36 18.02
CA THR A 39 28.30 -60.10 17.88
C THR A 39 27.86 -58.69 18.28
N VAL A 40 28.62 -58.00 19.13
CA VAL A 40 28.34 -56.60 19.50
C VAL A 40 28.90 -55.65 18.44
N ILE A 41 30.07 -55.98 17.88
CA ILE A 41 30.73 -55.20 16.83
C ILE A 41 29.93 -55.29 15.52
N GLU A 42 29.49 -56.49 15.12
CA GLU A 42 28.69 -56.71 13.90
C GLU A 42 27.36 -55.94 13.94
N LYS A 43 26.64 -55.94 15.08
CA LYS A 43 25.39 -55.16 15.22
C LYS A 43 25.63 -53.66 15.17
N THR A 44 26.71 -53.15 15.77
CA THR A 44 27.05 -51.73 15.67
C THR A 44 27.50 -51.34 14.26
N GLU A 45 28.16 -52.23 13.51
CA GLU A 45 28.52 -52.00 12.12
C GLU A 45 27.27 -52.00 11.22
N GLU A 46 26.35 -52.95 11.38
CA GLU A 46 25.08 -52.97 10.63
C GLU A 46 24.22 -51.71 10.88
N ASP A 47 24.11 -51.25 12.13
CA ASP A 47 23.36 -50.03 12.48
C ASP A 47 24.03 -48.76 11.93
N LEU A 48 25.37 -48.71 11.90
CA LEU A 48 26.13 -47.61 11.32
C LEU A 48 26.01 -47.57 9.79
N ASP A 49 26.05 -48.72 9.13
CA ASP A 49 25.87 -48.81 7.68
C ASP A 49 24.45 -48.41 7.26
N ALA A 50 23.43 -48.78 8.04
CA ALA A 50 22.05 -48.33 7.84
C ALA A 50 21.91 -46.80 8.00
N LEU A 51 22.57 -46.21 9.01
CA LEU A 51 22.59 -44.76 9.19
C LEU A 51 23.32 -44.04 8.05
N ILE A 52 24.45 -44.59 7.58
CA ILE A 52 25.19 -44.05 6.44
C ILE A 52 24.34 -44.09 5.17
N ALA A 53 23.61 -45.18 4.93
CA ALA A 53 22.71 -45.29 3.78
C ALA A 53 21.60 -44.24 3.83
N LEU A 54 20.99 -44.02 4.99
CA LEU A 54 19.95 -43.01 5.17
C LEU A 54 20.48 -41.58 4.96
N LEU A 55 21.65 -41.27 5.52
CA LEU A 55 22.30 -39.97 5.32
C LEU A 55 22.74 -39.74 3.86
N GLN A 56 23.09 -40.80 3.13
CA GLN A 56 23.40 -40.73 1.71
C GLN A 56 22.15 -40.46 0.86
N GLU A 57 21.02 -41.06 1.21
CA GLU A 57 19.72 -40.81 0.57
C GLU A 57 19.25 -39.37 0.82
N GLU A 58 19.32 -38.90 2.07
CA GLU A 58 18.97 -37.51 2.42
C GLU A 58 19.89 -36.50 1.72
N LEU A 59 21.20 -36.77 1.63
CA LEU A 59 22.12 -35.95 0.85
C LEU A 59 21.78 -35.94 -0.65
N PHE A 60 21.28 -37.05 -1.19
CA PHE A 60 20.87 -37.13 -2.57
C PHE A 60 19.60 -36.31 -2.83
N GLU A 61 18.60 -36.39 -1.94
CA GLU A 61 17.39 -35.57 -2.00
C GLU A 61 17.71 -34.08 -1.88
N ILE A 62 18.48 -33.66 -0.86
CA ILE A 62 18.87 -32.26 -0.66
C ILE A 62 19.63 -31.73 -1.88
N ARG A 63 20.50 -32.53 -2.51
CA ARG A 63 21.19 -32.14 -3.75
C ARG A 63 20.21 -32.00 -4.91
N GLY A 64 19.25 -32.92 -5.04
CA GLY A 64 18.15 -32.83 -5.99
C GLY A 64 17.38 -31.51 -5.83
N ASP A 65 16.88 -31.24 -4.64
CA ASP A 65 16.15 -30.01 -4.32
C ASP A 65 16.98 -28.77 -4.59
N THR A 66 18.26 -28.77 -4.20
CA THR A 66 19.18 -27.67 -4.48
C THR A 66 19.35 -27.43 -5.99
N THR A 67 19.37 -28.47 -6.81
CA THR A 67 19.44 -28.30 -8.28
C THR A 67 18.15 -27.73 -8.87
N VAL A 68 16.98 -28.16 -8.36
CA VAL A 68 15.67 -27.62 -8.78
C VAL A 68 15.56 -26.14 -8.38
N LEU A 69 15.86 -25.82 -7.12
CA LEU A 69 15.78 -24.47 -6.59
C LEU A 69 16.73 -23.51 -7.34
N ASN A 70 17.94 -23.96 -7.67
CA ASN A 70 18.87 -23.15 -8.45
C ASN A 70 18.37 -22.91 -9.89
N ARG A 71 17.70 -23.89 -10.50
CA ARG A 71 17.06 -23.72 -11.82
C ARG A 71 15.92 -22.71 -11.74
N GLU A 72 15.03 -22.83 -10.77
CA GLU A 72 13.93 -21.88 -10.56
C GLU A 72 14.43 -20.46 -10.30
N LEU A 73 15.46 -20.33 -9.45
CA LEU A 73 16.06 -19.04 -9.14
C LEU A 73 16.71 -18.40 -10.39
N SER A 74 17.32 -19.20 -11.27
CA SER A 74 17.84 -18.73 -12.55
C SER A 74 16.72 -18.25 -13.47
N ILE A 75 15.60 -18.98 -13.57
CA ILE A 75 14.43 -18.58 -14.37
C ILE A 75 13.85 -17.27 -13.84
N ARG A 76 13.62 -17.17 -12.53
CA ARG A 76 13.11 -15.94 -11.88
C ARG A 76 14.03 -14.73 -12.09
N ARG A 77 15.35 -14.93 -12.04
CA ARG A 77 16.33 -13.87 -12.35
C ARG A 77 16.24 -13.42 -13.80
N GLN A 78 16.02 -14.34 -14.73
CA GLN A 78 15.84 -14.02 -16.13
C GLN A 78 14.53 -13.24 -16.36
N GLU A 79 13.40 -13.71 -15.82
CA GLU A 79 12.11 -13.01 -15.87
C GLU A 79 12.20 -11.60 -15.27
N THR A 80 12.91 -11.45 -14.16
CA THR A 80 13.13 -10.14 -13.52
C THR A 80 13.96 -9.22 -14.43
N THR A 81 14.98 -9.74 -15.08
CA THR A 81 15.81 -8.98 -16.03
C THR A 81 14.99 -8.54 -17.24
N GLU A 82 14.19 -9.45 -17.81
CA GLU A 82 13.29 -9.15 -18.94
C GLU A 82 12.27 -8.07 -18.54
N THR A 83 11.64 -8.19 -17.37
CA THR A 83 10.69 -7.20 -16.86
C THR A 83 11.34 -5.83 -16.67
N LYS A 84 12.57 -5.77 -16.14
CA LYS A 84 13.33 -4.52 -16.01
C LYS A 84 13.67 -3.90 -17.36
N LEU A 85 14.00 -4.70 -18.36
CA LEU A 85 14.26 -4.22 -19.72
C LEU A 85 12.98 -3.64 -20.36
N THR A 86 11.84 -4.31 -20.19
CA THR A 86 10.53 -3.81 -20.64
C THR A 86 10.17 -2.50 -19.94
N LEU A 87 10.38 -2.41 -18.63
CA LEU A 87 10.15 -1.18 -17.87
C LEU A 87 11.03 -0.02 -18.35
N ALA A 88 12.31 -0.27 -18.63
CA ALA A 88 13.22 0.73 -19.19
C ALA A 88 12.91 1.10 -20.65
N GLN A 89 12.25 0.23 -21.42
CA GLN A 89 11.72 0.56 -22.75
C GLN A 89 10.50 1.46 -22.64
N LEU A 90 9.54 1.09 -21.79
CA LEU A 90 8.33 1.89 -21.55
C LEU A 90 8.65 3.28 -21.00
N GLN A 91 9.64 3.40 -20.11
CA GLN A 91 10.12 4.71 -19.64
C GLN A 91 10.68 5.56 -20.78
N ARG A 92 11.48 4.99 -21.68
CA ARG A 92 12.00 5.73 -22.84
C ARG A 92 10.89 6.14 -23.82
N GLU A 93 9.89 5.28 -24.02
CA GLU A 93 8.72 5.61 -24.84
C GLU A 93 7.91 6.73 -24.21
N LEU A 94 7.72 6.71 -22.88
CA LEU A 94 7.07 7.77 -22.13
C LEU A 94 7.84 9.09 -22.26
N ASP A 95 9.16 9.09 -22.04
CA ASP A 95 10.02 10.27 -22.18
C ASP A 95 9.96 10.84 -23.61
N THR A 96 9.89 9.96 -24.62
CA THR A 96 9.78 10.37 -26.03
C THR A 96 8.43 11.03 -26.31
N VAL A 97 7.33 10.44 -25.81
CA VAL A 97 5.98 11.00 -25.95
C VAL A 97 5.85 12.32 -25.18
N GLN A 98 6.42 12.41 -23.99
CA GLN A 98 6.48 13.65 -23.20
C GLN A 98 7.29 14.73 -23.91
N GLY A 99 8.46 14.40 -24.47
CA GLY A 99 9.25 15.35 -25.25
C GLY A 99 8.54 15.83 -26.51
N GLN A 100 7.81 14.94 -27.21
CA GLN A 100 6.96 15.33 -28.35
C GLN A 100 5.80 16.24 -27.92
N PHE A 101 5.18 15.96 -26.78
CA PHE A 101 4.13 16.80 -26.20
C PHE A 101 4.65 18.17 -25.78
N GLU A 102 5.82 18.24 -25.15
CA GLU A 102 6.48 19.50 -24.78
C GLU A 102 6.85 20.34 -26.01
N LEU A 103 7.35 19.72 -27.08
CA LEU A 103 7.64 20.42 -28.33
C LEU A 103 6.37 20.97 -28.99
N VAL A 104 5.27 20.20 -28.99
CA VAL A 104 3.96 20.66 -29.49
C VAL A 104 3.40 21.78 -28.61
N THR A 105 3.65 21.75 -27.31
CA THR A 105 3.20 22.78 -26.36
C THR A 105 4.05 24.06 -26.44
N GLN A 106 5.35 23.96 -26.78
CA GLN A 106 6.24 25.12 -26.98
C GLN A 106 5.99 25.87 -28.30
N GLU A 107 5.33 25.25 -29.28
CA GLU A 107 4.93 25.91 -30.53
C GLU A 107 3.58 26.66 -30.41
N GLU A 108 2.87 26.58 -29.27
CA GLU A 108 1.74 27.47 -29.01
C GLU A 108 2.25 28.89 -28.64
N PRO A 109 1.77 29.95 -29.30
CA PRO A 109 2.24 31.30 -29.03
C PRO A 109 1.85 31.71 -27.60
N ASP A 110 2.79 32.34 -26.89
CA ASP A 110 2.58 33.03 -25.61
C ASP A 110 1.22 33.74 -25.59
N MET A 111 0.20 33.10 -25.03
CA MET A 111 -1.02 33.77 -24.62
C MET A 111 -0.73 34.33 -23.23
N GLU A 112 -0.21 35.56 -23.20
CA GLU A 112 -0.30 36.41 -22.02
C GLU A 112 -1.80 36.67 -21.77
N VAL A 113 -2.43 35.75 -21.04
CA VAL A 113 -3.88 35.82 -20.79
C VAL A 113 -4.15 36.95 -19.81
N ASP A 114 -4.70 38.06 -20.33
CA ASP A 114 -5.17 39.19 -19.54
C ASP A 114 -6.28 38.72 -18.59
N GLU A 115 -6.12 39.00 -17.29
CA GLU A 115 -7.10 38.69 -16.25
C GLU A 115 -8.48 39.32 -16.57
N GLY A 116 -8.49 40.45 -17.28
CA GLY A 116 -9.69 41.09 -17.81
C GLY A 116 -10.39 40.27 -18.92
N GLU A 117 -9.64 39.61 -19.79
CA GLU A 117 -10.20 38.73 -20.82
C GLU A 117 -10.76 37.44 -20.23
N LEU A 118 -10.12 36.89 -19.20
CA LEU A 118 -10.60 35.74 -18.45
C LEU A 118 -11.91 36.05 -17.72
N GLU A 119 -12.03 37.20 -17.06
CA GLU A 119 -13.29 37.61 -16.44
C GLU A 119 -14.38 37.87 -17.47
N ALA A 120 -14.05 38.48 -18.61
CA ALA A 120 -15.01 38.67 -19.71
C ALA A 120 -15.44 37.32 -20.34
N ALA A 121 -14.53 36.36 -20.46
CA ALA A 121 -14.83 35.00 -20.92
C ALA A 121 -15.69 34.27 -19.88
N ARG A 122 -15.41 34.40 -18.59
CA ARG A 122 -16.20 33.84 -17.48
C ARG A 122 -17.63 34.39 -17.49
N GLN A 123 -17.79 35.70 -17.67
CA GLN A 123 -19.11 36.35 -17.74
C GLN A 123 -19.89 35.89 -18.98
N ARG A 124 -19.23 35.78 -20.14
CA ARG A 124 -19.84 35.26 -21.38
C ARG A 124 -20.27 33.80 -21.23
N LEU A 125 -19.41 32.93 -20.69
CA LEU A 125 -19.73 31.52 -20.43
C LEU A 125 -20.86 31.37 -19.41
N THR A 126 -20.89 32.22 -18.38
CA THR A 126 -21.98 32.23 -17.37
C THR A 126 -23.31 32.65 -18.03
N ALA A 127 -23.29 33.65 -18.90
CA ALA A 127 -24.48 34.09 -19.63
C ALA A 127 -24.97 33.03 -20.62
N GLU A 128 -24.05 32.36 -21.33
CA GLU A 128 -24.40 31.31 -22.27
C GLU A 128 -24.89 30.04 -21.56
N MET A 129 -24.33 29.69 -20.39
CA MET A 129 -24.86 28.62 -19.54
C MET A 129 -26.30 28.90 -19.08
N ARG A 130 -26.60 30.12 -18.60
CA ARG A 130 -27.97 30.51 -18.21
C ARG A 130 -28.95 30.42 -19.37
N ARG A 131 -28.48 30.68 -20.60
CA ARG A 131 -29.27 30.58 -21.82
C ARG A 131 -29.52 29.13 -22.24
N LEU A 132 -28.50 28.27 -22.14
CA LEU A 132 -28.58 26.86 -22.54
C LEU A 132 -29.30 25.97 -21.50
N ARG A 133 -29.35 26.37 -20.23
CA ARG A 133 -30.02 25.65 -19.15
C ARG A 133 -30.94 26.57 -18.31
N PRO A 134 -32.13 26.96 -18.82
CA PRO A 134 -33.05 27.85 -18.12
C PRO A 134 -33.61 27.28 -16.80
N ASN A 135 -33.52 25.96 -16.59
CA ASN A 135 -33.97 25.26 -15.38
C ASN A 135 -32.83 24.92 -14.40
N PHE A 136 -31.58 25.32 -14.66
CA PHE A 136 -30.50 25.14 -13.68
C PHE A 136 -30.73 26.07 -12.48
N ARG A 137 -31.34 25.54 -11.43
CA ARG A 137 -31.50 26.20 -10.15
C ARG A 137 -30.37 25.75 -9.23
N ARG A 138 -29.41 26.64 -8.97
CA ARG A 138 -28.61 26.53 -7.73
C ARG A 138 -29.61 26.51 -6.57
N ALA A 139 -29.55 25.50 -5.71
CA ALA A 139 -30.41 25.42 -4.53
C ALA A 139 -30.40 26.78 -3.79
N PRO A 140 -31.54 27.48 -3.68
CA PRO A 140 -31.58 28.78 -3.02
C PRO A 140 -31.53 28.61 -1.51
N ASP A 141 -30.81 29.51 -0.84
CA ASP A 141 -30.85 29.79 0.60
C ASP A 141 -30.58 28.62 1.55
N ASP A 142 -29.30 28.31 1.74
CA ASP A 142 -28.68 28.24 3.07
C ASP A 142 -27.15 28.13 2.91
N SER A 143 -26.50 29.16 2.39
CA SER A 143 -25.06 29.11 2.06
C SER A 143 -24.26 30.09 2.89
N ILE A 144 -23.49 29.59 3.86
CA ILE A 144 -22.40 30.35 4.48
C ILE A 144 -21.17 30.14 3.59
N GLY A 145 -20.75 31.19 2.86
CA GLY A 145 -19.55 31.12 2.00
C GLY A 145 -19.71 30.32 0.69
N GLY A 146 -20.94 30.08 0.23
CA GLY A 146 -21.23 29.36 -1.02
C GLY A 146 -21.43 27.85 -0.88
N ILE A 147 -21.31 27.31 0.34
CA ILE A 147 -21.49 25.89 0.66
C ILE A 147 -22.90 25.68 1.26
N PRO A 148 -23.77 24.85 0.66
CA PRO A 148 -25.13 24.62 1.15
C PRO A 148 -25.18 23.82 2.47
N VAL A 149 -25.96 24.31 3.44
CA VAL A 149 -25.96 23.87 4.85
C VAL A 149 -26.91 22.67 5.11
N ASP A 150 -27.66 22.16 4.13
CA ASP A 150 -28.64 21.08 4.30
C ASP A 150 -28.06 19.65 4.31
N SER A 151 -26.73 19.51 4.44
CA SER A 151 -26.05 18.21 4.44
C SER A 151 -26.19 17.52 5.80
N GLU A 152 -26.75 16.31 5.81
CA GLU A 152 -26.91 15.52 7.04
C GLU A 152 -25.75 14.54 7.26
N TYR A 153 -25.03 14.18 6.20
CA TYR A 153 -23.91 13.25 6.24
C TYR A 153 -22.74 13.82 5.45
N ILE A 154 -21.54 13.75 6.01
CA ILE A 154 -20.34 14.32 5.38
C ILE A 154 -19.27 13.24 5.24
N ILE A 155 -18.65 13.20 4.06
CA ILE A 155 -17.51 12.35 3.75
C ILE A 155 -16.36 13.24 3.31
N PHE A 156 -15.19 13.10 3.92
CA PHE A 156 -13.96 13.72 3.45
C PHE A 156 -13.16 12.72 2.62
N VAL A 157 -12.80 13.11 1.41
CA VAL A 157 -11.87 12.41 0.51
C VAL A 157 -10.63 13.29 0.41
N ILE A 158 -9.52 12.84 0.98
CA ILE A 158 -8.33 13.66 1.18
C ILE A 158 -7.17 13.08 0.39
N ASP A 159 -6.55 13.87 -0.48
CA ASP A 159 -5.26 13.56 -1.08
C ASP A 159 -4.18 13.51 0.03
N THR A 160 -3.52 12.36 0.15
CA THR A 160 -2.47 12.09 1.14
C THR A 160 -1.10 11.90 0.49
N SER A 161 -0.95 12.36 -0.76
CA SER A 161 0.28 12.31 -1.53
C SER A 161 1.41 13.15 -0.92
N GLY A 162 2.62 12.96 -1.46
CA GLY A 162 3.80 13.68 -1.00
C GLY A 162 3.70 15.21 -1.20
N SER A 163 3.02 15.68 -2.25
CA SER A 163 2.85 17.12 -2.54
C SER A 163 2.04 17.84 -1.46
N MET A 164 1.10 17.12 -0.85
CA MET A 164 0.25 17.61 0.23
C MET A 164 0.99 17.81 1.55
N GLN A 165 2.16 17.20 1.77
CA GLN A 165 2.91 17.33 3.04
C GLN A 165 3.22 18.78 3.40
N ALA A 166 3.60 19.61 2.44
CA ALA A 166 3.89 21.02 2.66
C ALA A 166 2.64 21.88 2.95
N LYS A 167 1.45 21.33 2.71
CA LYS A 167 0.14 21.98 2.80
C LYS A 167 -0.73 21.37 3.89
N TRP A 168 -0.21 20.37 4.60
CA TRP A 168 -0.98 19.55 5.52
C TRP A 168 -1.58 20.33 6.68
N ASP A 169 -0.85 21.32 7.20
CA ASP A 169 -1.34 22.23 8.22
C ASP A 169 -2.61 22.98 7.75
N TRP A 170 -2.67 23.35 6.46
CA TRP A 170 -3.85 24.01 5.88
C TRP A 170 -4.99 23.03 5.71
N ALA A 171 -4.70 21.78 5.32
CA ALA A 171 -5.71 20.74 5.22
C ALA A 171 -6.33 20.42 6.59
N GLU A 172 -5.53 20.31 7.66
CA GLU A 172 -6.02 20.15 9.04
C GLU A 172 -6.91 21.32 9.44
N GLN A 173 -6.46 22.55 9.21
CA GLN A 173 -7.23 23.75 9.54
C GLN A 173 -8.57 23.79 8.79
N LYS A 174 -8.56 23.57 7.48
CA LYS A 174 -9.77 23.66 6.64
C LYS A 174 -10.75 22.53 6.93
N LEU A 175 -10.27 21.33 7.22
CA LEU A 175 -11.11 20.25 7.71
C LEU A 175 -11.78 20.65 9.03
N GLY A 176 -11.01 21.27 9.95
CA GLY A 176 -11.54 21.81 11.19
C GLY A 176 -12.63 22.86 10.98
N GLU A 177 -12.38 23.82 10.09
CA GLU A 177 -13.36 24.85 9.72
C GLU A 177 -14.63 24.25 9.12
N VAL A 178 -14.52 23.29 8.20
CA VAL A 178 -15.69 22.60 7.63
C VAL A 178 -16.48 21.89 8.72
N LEU A 179 -15.82 21.13 9.61
CA LEU A 179 -16.51 20.49 10.73
C LEU A 179 -17.21 21.52 11.63
N ASP A 180 -16.57 22.65 11.91
CA ASP A 180 -17.12 23.69 12.80
C ASP A 180 -18.30 24.46 12.15
N VAL A 181 -18.34 24.59 10.81
CA VAL A 181 -19.48 25.16 10.05
C VAL A 181 -20.73 24.30 10.14
N TYR A 182 -20.59 22.98 10.25
CA TYR A 182 -21.71 22.05 10.42
C TYR A 182 -21.80 21.57 11.87
N PRO A 183 -22.36 22.35 12.82
CA PRO A 183 -22.27 22.05 14.25
C PRO A 183 -22.91 20.71 14.66
N ARG A 184 -23.80 20.13 13.85
CA ARG A 184 -24.27 18.74 14.00
C ARG A 184 -24.59 18.12 12.65
N VAL A 185 -23.96 16.99 12.35
CA VAL A 185 -24.36 16.08 11.25
C VAL A 185 -24.71 14.71 11.83
N LYS A 186 -25.45 13.88 11.10
CA LYS A 186 -25.85 12.53 11.54
C LYS A 186 -24.71 11.53 11.42
N GLY A 187 -23.79 11.73 10.48
CA GLY A 187 -22.65 10.84 10.28
C GLY A 187 -21.48 11.49 9.55
N LEU A 188 -20.28 11.06 9.90
CA LEU A 188 -19.01 11.46 9.32
C LEU A 188 -18.29 10.23 8.75
N GLN A 189 -17.50 10.44 7.70
CA GLN A 189 -16.47 9.51 7.28
C GLN A 189 -15.28 10.25 6.68
N ILE A 190 -14.09 9.69 6.82
CA ILE A 190 -12.85 10.25 6.29
C ILE A 190 -12.08 9.12 5.63
N MET A 191 -11.68 9.33 4.37
CA MET A 191 -10.85 8.41 3.61
C MET A 191 -9.92 9.19 2.69
N ASN A 192 -8.87 8.52 2.19
CA ASN A 192 -8.06 9.12 1.15
C ASN A 192 -8.70 8.90 -0.24
N ASP A 193 -8.10 9.52 -1.25
CA ASP A 193 -8.47 9.40 -2.67
C ASP A 193 -8.41 7.96 -3.24
N ASN A 194 -7.71 7.02 -2.60
CA ASN A 194 -7.78 5.60 -2.94
C ASN A 194 -8.81 4.80 -2.12
N GLY A 195 -9.61 5.45 -1.29
CA GLY A 195 -10.66 4.81 -0.49
C GLY A 195 -10.17 4.14 0.80
N ARG A 196 -8.95 4.40 1.26
CA ARG A 196 -8.47 3.96 2.58
C ARG A 196 -9.04 4.86 3.67
N PHE A 197 -9.83 4.28 4.57
CA PHE A 197 -10.43 5.00 5.70
C PHE A 197 -9.39 5.45 6.74
N MET A 198 -9.61 6.63 7.33
CA MET A 198 -8.82 7.12 8.45
C MET A 198 -8.94 6.21 9.68
N PHE A 199 -10.14 5.71 9.95
CA PHE A 199 -10.42 4.73 11.01
C PHE A 199 -10.80 3.39 10.39
N GLU A 200 -9.82 2.58 10.02
CA GLU A 200 -10.02 1.32 9.29
C GLU A 200 -11.02 0.37 9.97
N GLN A 201 -11.00 0.29 11.31
CA GLN A 201 -11.91 -0.55 12.10
C GLN A 201 -13.39 -0.19 11.92
N HIS A 202 -13.67 1.05 11.51
CA HIS A 202 -15.01 1.57 11.25
C HIS A 202 -15.25 1.85 9.76
N GLY A 203 -14.40 1.30 8.89
CA GLY A 203 -14.56 1.44 7.45
C GLY A 203 -15.93 0.96 6.98
N ARG A 204 -16.49 1.65 5.96
CA ARG A 204 -17.83 1.38 5.39
C ARG A 204 -19.01 1.56 6.36
N SER A 205 -18.78 2.15 7.53
CA SER A 205 -19.83 2.53 8.47
C SER A 205 -19.80 4.04 8.74
N TRP A 206 -20.96 4.61 9.06
CA TRP A 206 -21.04 6.02 9.44
C TRP A 206 -20.51 6.21 10.85
N LEU A 207 -19.57 7.15 11.02
CA LEU A 207 -19.09 7.54 12.34
C LEU A 207 -20.08 8.55 12.93
N PRO A 208 -20.69 8.29 14.11
CA PRO A 208 -21.64 9.20 14.71
C PRO A 208 -20.96 10.49 15.15
N ASP A 209 -21.50 11.63 14.76
CA ASP A 209 -20.92 12.94 15.05
C ASP A 209 -20.95 13.24 16.55
N THR A 210 -19.78 13.24 17.18
CA THR A 210 -19.59 13.54 18.60
C THR A 210 -18.38 14.47 18.77
N PRO A 211 -18.36 15.32 19.81
CA PRO A 211 -17.18 16.15 20.09
C PRO A 211 -15.90 15.33 20.22
N GLN A 212 -15.99 14.13 20.80
CA GLN A 212 -14.87 13.19 20.94
C GLN A 212 -14.40 12.70 19.57
N LEU A 213 -15.30 12.28 18.68
CA LEU A 213 -14.95 11.87 17.33
C LEU A 213 -14.27 13.01 16.55
N ARG A 214 -14.83 14.23 16.60
CA ARG A 214 -14.23 15.40 15.95
C ARG A 214 -12.81 15.67 16.45
N GLN A 215 -12.59 15.56 17.75
CA GLN A 215 -11.26 15.70 18.32
C GLN A 215 -10.33 14.55 17.88
N SER A 216 -10.83 13.32 17.82
CA SER A 216 -10.06 12.18 17.29
C SER A 216 -9.68 12.39 15.83
N ILE A 217 -10.58 12.88 14.98
CA ILE A 217 -10.28 13.23 13.58
C ILE A 217 -9.16 14.27 13.53
N LYS A 218 -9.30 15.40 14.25
CA LYS A 218 -8.28 16.46 14.30
C LYS A 218 -6.93 15.92 14.78
N ASN A 219 -6.92 15.05 15.79
CA ASN A 219 -5.69 14.44 16.32
C ASN A 219 -5.04 13.44 15.35
N THR A 220 -5.84 12.58 14.72
CA THR A 220 -5.36 11.55 13.78
C THR A 220 -4.84 12.20 12.50
N MET A 221 -5.51 13.25 12.01
CA MET A 221 -5.13 14.00 10.81
C MET A 221 -3.64 14.39 10.84
N ARG A 222 -3.11 14.84 11.98
CA ARG A 222 -1.71 15.27 12.14
C ARG A 222 -0.65 14.26 11.72
N GLN A 223 -0.96 12.97 11.78
CA GLN A 223 -0.01 11.89 11.51
C GLN A 223 -0.50 10.95 10.40
N TRP A 224 -1.65 11.25 9.81
CA TRP A 224 -2.29 10.35 8.86
C TRP A 224 -1.73 10.60 7.46
N ALA A 225 -0.83 9.71 7.02
CA ALA A 225 -0.17 9.78 5.72
C ALA A 225 -0.18 8.43 4.99
N PRO A 226 -1.35 7.83 4.72
CA PRO A 226 -1.41 6.67 3.82
C PRO A 226 -0.95 7.06 2.41
N PHE A 227 -0.45 6.09 1.64
CA PHE A 227 -0.13 6.32 0.23
C PHE A 227 -1.39 6.70 -0.58
N SER A 228 -1.21 7.60 -1.53
CA SER A 228 -2.21 8.19 -2.43
C SER A 228 -1.53 8.53 -3.77
N ASP A 229 -2.25 8.39 -4.88
CA ASP A 229 -1.77 8.64 -6.25
C ASP A 229 -2.28 9.98 -6.85
N SER A 230 -2.89 10.84 -6.03
CA SER A 230 -3.44 12.14 -6.43
C SER A 230 -4.48 12.05 -7.55
N ASP A 231 -5.27 10.98 -7.56
CA ASP A 231 -6.47 10.84 -8.38
C ASP A 231 -7.71 10.67 -7.48
N PRO A 232 -8.58 11.68 -7.36
CA PRO A 232 -9.74 11.62 -6.48
C PRO A 232 -10.87 10.73 -7.02
N SER A 233 -10.78 10.24 -8.26
CA SER A 233 -11.87 9.49 -8.91
C SER A 233 -12.29 8.24 -8.14
N ASP A 234 -11.33 7.39 -7.76
CA ASP A 234 -11.59 6.15 -7.03
C ASP A 234 -12.22 6.42 -5.67
N GLY A 235 -11.71 7.39 -4.92
CA GLY A 235 -12.20 7.75 -3.59
C GLY A 235 -13.62 8.32 -3.64
N ILE A 236 -13.92 9.18 -4.61
CA ILE A 236 -15.28 9.71 -4.82
C ILE A 236 -16.23 8.58 -5.22
N ALA A 237 -15.86 7.76 -6.22
CA ALA A 237 -16.66 6.64 -6.69
C ALA A 237 -16.96 5.66 -5.55
N TYR A 238 -15.94 5.31 -4.77
CA TYR A 238 -16.05 4.41 -3.65
C TYR A 238 -16.92 4.98 -2.52
N ALA A 239 -16.82 6.28 -2.25
CA ALA A 239 -17.68 6.96 -1.29
C ALA A 239 -19.16 6.87 -1.68
N ILE A 240 -19.49 7.17 -2.94
CA ILE A 240 -20.87 7.10 -3.43
C ILE A 240 -21.40 5.66 -3.35
N GLN A 241 -20.67 4.72 -3.92
CA GLN A 241 -21.08 3.31 -3.98
C GLN A 241 -21.26 2.68 -2.60
N THR A 242 -20.47 3.10 -1.61
CA THR A 242 -20.50 2.52 -0.26
C THR A 242 -21.59 3.15 0.60
N PHE A 243 -21.76 4.47 0.53
CA PHE A 243 -22.52 5.21 1.55
C PHE A 243 -23.85 5.77 1.07
N TRP A 244 -24.06 5.85 -0.25
CA TRP A 244 -25.30 6.37 -0.79
C TRP A 244 -26.52 5.56 -0.30
N ALA A 245 -27.57 6.29 0.04
CA ALA A 245 -28.88 5.75 0.32
C ALA A 245 -29.94 6.81 0.01
N PRO A 246 -31.14 6.42 -0.46
CA PRO A 246 -32.18 7.36 -0.88
C PRO A 246 -32.68 8.26 0.26
N ASP A 247 -32.46 7.87 1.51
CA ASP A 247 -32.88 8.61 2.70
C ASP A 247 -31.78 9.53 3.28
N LYS A 248 -30.61 9.63 2.63
CA LYS A 248 -29.45 10.37 3.16
C LYS A 248 -29.04 11.51 2.25
N LYS A 249 -28.97 12.71 2.81
CA LYS A 249 -28.34 13.87 2.18
C LYS A 249 -26.84 13.86 2.45
N ILE A 250 -26.06 13.41 1.47
CA ILE A 250 -24.62 13.21 1.59
C ILE A 250 -23.86 14.30 0.82
N SER A 251 -22.86 14.87 1.48
CA SER A 251 -21.88 15.77 0.87
C SER A 251 -20.48 15.20 0.99
N ILE A 252 -19.80 15.11 -0.15
CA ILE A 252 -18.41 14.70 -0.27
C ILE A 252 -17.54 15.96 -0.36
N TYR A 253 -16.49 16.03 0.46
CA TYR A 253 -15.49 17.09 0.43
C TYR A 253 -14.17 16.52 -0.05
N VAL A 254 -13.75 16.93 -1.25
CA VAL A 254 -12.50 16.52 -1.88
C VAL A 254 -11.41 17.54 -1.54
N PHE A 255 -10.33 17.09 -0.93
CA PHE A 255 -9.19 17.94 -0.53
C PHE A 255 -7.98 17.51 -1.34
N GLY A 256 -7.34 18.42 -2.08
CA GLY A 256 -6.15 18.09 -2.86
C GLY A 256 -5.49 19.31 -3.51
N ASP A 257 -4.33 19.10 -4.11
CA ASP A 257 -3.51 20.16 -4.71
C ASP A 257 -3.14 19.91 -6.18
N GLU A 258 -3.22 18.66 -6.63
CA GLU A 258 -2.93 18.28 -8.00
C GLU A 258 -3.73 17.07 -8.49
N PHE A 259 -3.73 16.88 -9.81
CA PHE A 259 -4.38 15.76 -10.49
C PHE A 259 -3.37 15.09 -11.43
N GLN A 260 -3.03 13.84 -11.11
CA GLN A 260 -2.08 13.04 -11.88
C GLN A 260 -2.75 12.07 -12.88
N GLY A 261 -4.08 11.98 -12.86
CA GLY A 261 -4.83 11.10 -13.77
C GLY A 261 -4.68 11.46 -15.25
N GLN A 262 -4.94 10.50 -16.13
CA GLN A 262 -4.69 10.63 -17.57
C GLN A 262 -5.67 11.59 -18.27
N SER A 263 -6.95 11.59 -17.91
CA SER A 263 -7.99 12.42 -18.54
C SER A 263 -9.01 12.92 -17.52
N MET A 264 -9.23 14.24 -17.52
CA MET A 264 -10.28 14.86 -16.71
C MET A 264 -11.68 14.45 -17.21
N GLU A 265 -11.84 14.31 -18.52
CA GLU A 265 -13.09 13.91 -19.17
C GLU A 265 -13.48 12.47 -18.87
N ALA A 266 -12.50 11.57 -18.69
CA ALA A 266 -12.76 10.22 -18.21
C ALA A 266 -13.34 10.26 -16.79
N VAL A 267 -12.64 10.92 -15.86
CA VAL A 267 -13.10 11.07 -14.47
C VAL A 267 -14.50 11.69 -14.40
N LEU A 268 -14.75 12.77 -15.14
CA LEU A 268 -16.06 13.42 -15.18
C LEU A 268 -17.16 12.45 -15.65
N ARG A 269 -16.91 11.66 -16.70
CA ARG A 269 -17.88 10.69 -17.22
C ARG A 269 -18.13 9.55 -16.24
N ASP A 270 -17.08 9.06 -15.59
CA ASP A 270 -17.18 7.97 -14.64
C ASP A 270 -18.00 8.39 -13.42
N ILE A 271 -17.72 9.57 -12.87
CA ILE A 271 -18.51 10.13 -11.76
C ILE A 271 -19.93 10.45 -12.20
N ASP A 272 -20.17 10.99 -13.40
CA ASP A 272 -21.53 11.25 -13.91
C ASP A 272 -22.37 9.96 -14.04
N GLY A 273 -21.71 8.84 -14.37
CA GLY A 273 -22.36 7.52 -14.46
C GLY A 273 -22.67 6.87 -13.11
N ILE A 274 -21.96 7.28 -12.04
CA ILE A 274 -22.16 6.78 -10.68
C ILE A 274 -23.11 7.68 -9.89
N ASN A 275 -22.88 8.99 -9.92
CA ASN A 275 -23.70 10.00 -9.26
C ASN A 275 -24.84 10.45 -10.19
N VAL A 276 -25.74 9.54 -10.54
CA VAL A 276 -26.81 9.83 -11.51
C VAL A 276 -27.80 10.89 -10.99
N GLU A 277 -28.47 11.56 -11.93
CA GLU A 277 -29.59 12.47 -11.61
C GLU A 277 -30.85 11.64 -11.30
N ASP A 278 -31.61 12.07 -10.29
CA ASP A 278 -32.94 11.54 -9.98
C ASP A 278 -34.03 12.16 -10.88
N GLU A 279 -35.29 11.84 -10.61
CA GLU A 279 -36.44 12.34 -11.39
C GLU A 279 -36.58 13.87 -11.33
N ASP A 280 -36.09 14.50 -10.28
CA ASP A 280 -36.14 15.95 -10.06
C ASP A 280 -34.89 16.66 -10.65
N GLY A 281 -33.92 15.90 -11.15
CA GLY A 281 -32.66 16.39 -11.70
C GLY A 281 -31.58 16.62 -10.65
N ASP A 282 -31.81 16.17 -9.41
CA ASP A 282 -30.84 16.25 -8.32
C ASP A 282 -29.88 15.06 -8.36
N ARG A 283 -28.62 15.29 -7.98
CA ARG A 283 -27.59 14.25 -7.94
C ARG A 283 -27.68 13.46 -6.64
N LEU A 284 -27.36 12.16 -6.70
CA LEU A 284 -27.40 11.25 -5.54
C LEU A 284 -26.62 11.79 -4.32
N VAL A 285 -25.48 12.44 -4.57
CA VAL A 285 -24.68 13.14 -3.55
C VAL A 285 -24.21 14.49 -4.09
N ARG A 286 -23.84 15.40 -3.19
CA ARG A 286 -23.15 16.65 -3.55
C ARG A 286 -21.64 16.49 -3.41
N ILE A 287 -20.89 17.14 -4.30
CA ILE A 287 -19.42 17.08 -4.31
C ILE A 287 -18.83 18.48 -4.21
N HIS A 288 -18.21 18.77 -3.08
CA HIS A 288 -17.46 19.99 -2.80
C HIS A 288 -15.97 19.71 -2.90
N ALA A 289 -15.18 20.75 -3.18
CA ALA A 289 -13.74 20.61 -3.27
C ALA A 289 -13.00 21.81 -2.67
N VAL A 290 -11.87 21.52 -2.04
CA VAL A 290 -10.91 22.50 -1.52
C VAL A 290 -9.57 22.24 -2.19
N GLY A 291 -9.10 23.22 -2.95
CA GLY A 291 -7.82 23.18 -3.65
C GLY A 291 -6.72 23.90 -2.88
N PHE A 292 -5.59 23.25 -2.64
CA PHE A 292 -4.45 23.84 -1.95
C PHE A 292 -3.39 24.34 -2.94
N PRO A 293 -2.85 25.55 -2.76
CA PRO A 293 -1.93 26.15 -3.73
C PRO A 293 -0.52 25.56 -3.61
N TYR A 294 0.19 25.56 -4.73
CA TYR A 294 1.62 25.26 -4.75
C TYR A 294 2.45 26.43 -4.22
N ASN A 295 3.69 26.16 -3.79
CA ASN A 295 4.64 27.22 -3.49
C ASN A 295 5.03 27.94 -4.79
N PHE A 296 4.38 29.08 -5.08
CA PHE A 296 4.66 29.95 -6.24
C PHE A 296 6.03 30.63 -6.09
N SER A 297 7.12 29.88 -6.28
CA SER A 297 8.47 30.45 -6.40
C SER A 297 8.90 30.68 -7.86
N GLY A 298 8.07 30.26 -8.83
CA GLY A 298 8.26 30.49 -10.27
C GLY A 298 7.06 31.16 -10.94
N ASN A 299 7.25 31.66 -12.16
CA ASN A 299 6.26 32.41 -12.94
C ASN A 299 5.12 31.56 -13.53
N SER A 300 5.06 30.24 -13.29
CA SER A 300 4.04 29.36 -13.87
C SER A 300 3.47 28.37 -12.85
N ILE A 301 2.16 28.14 -12.94
CA ILE A 301 1.44 27.14 -12.13
C ILE A 301 1.67 25.76 -12.75
N PRO A 302 2.05 24.72 -11.96
CA PRO A 302 2.17 23.36 -12.48
C PRO A 302 0.90 22.91 -13.22
N GLN A 303 1.06 22.27 -14.37
CA GLN A 303 -0.07 21.76 -15.16
C GLN A 303 -0.95 20.81 -14.34
N SER A 304 -0.39 19.98 -13.46
CA SER A 304 -1.13 19.09 -12.58
C SER A 304 -2.10 19.84 -11.64
N SER A 305 -1.68 20.97 -11.07
CA SER A 305 -2.55 21.83 -10.25
C SER A 305 -3.60 22.57 -11.07
N GLN A 306 -3.28 23.02 -12.29
CA GLN A 306 -4.28 23.63 -13.19
C GLN A 306 -5.37 22.62 -13.57
N ARG A 307 -4.97 21.39 -13.90
CA ARG A 307 -5.87 20.27 -14.20
C ARG A 307 -6.74 19.93 -12.99
N PHE A 308 -6.18 19.88 -11.79
CA PHE A 308 -6.96 19.68 -10.57
C PHE A 308 -8.04 20.75 -10.39
N ALA A 309 -7.67 22.04 -10.49
CA ALA A 309 -8.63 23.13 -10.35
C ALA A 309 -9.73 23.08 -11.42
N GLY A 310 -9.37 22.77 -12.67
CA GLY A 310 -10.32 22.58 -13.77
C GLY A 310 -11.27 21.42 -13.51
N LEU A 311 -10.74 20.25 -13.13
CA LEU A 311 -11.52 19.06 -12.80
C LEU A 311 -12.47 19.31 -11.63
N MET A 312 -11.97 19.84 -10.51
CA MET A 312 -12.79 20.12 -9.33
C MET A 312 -13.88 21.15 -9.61
N ARG A 313 -13.58 22.19 -10.40
CA ARG A 313 -14.59 23.17 -10.80
C ARG A 313 -15.74 22.53 -11.58
N LEU A 314 -15.42 21.65 -12.54
CA LEU A 314 -16.42 20.95 -13.34
C LEU A 314 -17.19 19.91 -12.53
N LEU A 315 -16.50 19.14 -11.68
CA LEU A 315 -17.12 18.17 -10.79
C LEU A 315 -18.10 18.86 -9.83
N CYS A 316 -17.68 19.93 -9.15
CA CYS A 316 -18.55 20.66 -8.25
C CYS A 316 -19.78 21.24 -8.97
N ASP A 317 -19.59 21.83 -10.16
CA ASP A 317 -20.69 22.40 -10.95
C ASP A 317 -21.73 21.34 -11.36
N ARG A 318 -21.26 20.18 -11.82
CA ARG A 318 -22.14 19.06 -12.23
C ARG A 318 -22.85 18.36 -11.07
N ASN A 319 -22.27 18.44 -9.87
CA ASN A 319 -22.73 17.71 -8.69
C ASN A 319 -23.31 18.63 -7.60
N GLY A 320 -23.78 19.83 -7.98
CA GLY A 320 -24.48 20.74 -7.07
C GLY A 320 -23.62 21.24 -5.88
N GLY A 321 -22.30 21.19 -6.02
CA GLY A 321 -21.35 21.55 -4.97
C GLY A 321 -20.64 22.87 -5.22
N THR A 322 -19.48 23.06 -4.58
CA THR A 322 -18.69 24.29 -4.68
C THR A 322 -17.21 23.98 -4.53
N PHE A 323 -16.42 24.61 -5.40
CA PHE A 323 -14.97 24.53 -5.38
C PHE A 323 -14.39 25.81 -4.77
N VAL A 324 -13.50 25.66 -3.79
CA VAL A 324 -12.75 26.75 -3.16
C VAL A 324 -11.26 26.53 -3.43
N ALA A 325 -10.65 27.41 -4.20
CA ALA A 325 -9.21 27.43 -4.41
C ALA A 325 -8.56 28.37 -3.37
N LEU A 326 -7.71 27.84 -2.50
CA LEU A 326 -7.00 28.62 -1.51
C LEU A 326 -5.81 29.34 -2.15
N THR A 327 -5.54 30.54 -1.66
CA THR A 327 -4.39 31.35 -2.08
C THR A 327 -3.43 31.57 -0.93
N MET A 328 -2.16 31.88 -1.20
CA MET A 328 -1.19 32.18 -0.13
C MET A 328 -1.56 33.40 0.74
N LYS A 329 -2.52 34.23 0.31
CA LYS A 329 -3.00 35.38 1.09
C LYS A 329 -3.99 34.97 2.18
N ASP A 330 -4.52 33.75 2.13
CA ASP A 330 -5.49 33.23 3.10
C ASP A 330 -4.81 32.68 4.38
N ARG A 331 -3.60 33.16 4.68
CA ARG A 331 -2.72 32.73 5.78
C ARG A 331 -2.92 33.54 7.06
#